data_AF-Q6P8Q6-F1
#
_entry.id   AF-Q6P8Q6-F1
#
_cell.length_a   1.000
_cell.length_b   1.000
_cell.length_c   1.000
_cell.angle_alpha   90.00
_cell.angle_beta   90.00
_cell.angle_gamma   90.00
#
_symmetry.space_group_name_H-M   'P 1'
#
loop_
_entity.id
_entity.type
_entity.pdbx_description
1 polymer ?
#
loop_
_entity_poly.entity_id
_entity_poly.type
_entity_poly.pdbx_seq_one_letter_code
_entity_poly.pdbx_strand_id
1 'polypeptide(L)'
;MMNLAAGFLLMLLEVLLLPGTPLSAEESPASTPGSPLSSTEYERFFALLTPTWKAETTCRLRATHGCRNPTLVQLDQYENHGLVPDGAVCSDLPYASWFESFCQFAQYRCSNHVYYAKVRPPRVGTAVPSPSLAACKSVTPVLGDPTPPSGLHKHCMNPGKTPIHIK
;
A
#
# COMPACT_ATOMS: atom_id res chain seq x y z
N MET A 1 -32.93 -61.08 -13.15
CA MET A 1 -32.47 -60.76 -11.78
C MET A 1 -31.16 -59.99 -11.93
N MET A 2 -31.24 -58.64 -11.98
CA MET A 2 -30.86 -57.71 -10.88
C MET A 2 -29.32 -57.69 -10.69
N ASN A 3 -28.54 -56.60 -10.73
CA ASN A 3 -28.74 -55.16 -10.55
C ASN A 3 -27.47 -54.44 -11.02
N LEU A 4 -27.54 -53.40 -11.86
CA LEU A 4 -26.40 -52.48 -12.09
C LEU A 4 -26.79 -50.98 -12.13
N ALA A 5 -28.03 -50.64 -11.81
CA ALA A 5 -28.52 -49.25 -11.87
C ALA A 5 -28.49 -48.51 -10.51
N ALA A 6 -28.24 -49.21 -9.41
CA ALA A 6 -28.39 -48.63 -8.06
C ALA A 6 -27.16 -47.85 -7.57
N GLY A 7 -25.96 -48.19 -8.04
CA GLY A 7 -24.72 -47.57 -7.53
C GLY A 7 -24.48 -46.14 -8.04
N PHE A 8 -24.88 -45.86 -9.29
CA PHE A 8 -24.63 -44.55 -9.91
C PHE A 8 -25.62 -43.47 -9.42
N LEU A 9 -26.83 -43.88 -9.04
CA LEU A 9 -27.87 -42.99 -8.52
C LEU A 9 -27.62 -42.55 -7.07
N LEU A 10 -26.87 -43.33 -6.29
CA LEU A 10 -26.55 -43.01 -4.89
C LEU A 10 -25.40 -41.99 -4.76
N MET A 11 -24.46 -41.95 -5.70
CA MET A 11 -23.34 -40.98 -5.67
C MET A 11 -23.77 -39.53 -5.95
N LEU A 12 -24.89 -39.33 -6.67
CA LEU A 12 -25.44 -38.01 -6.95
C LEU A 12 -26.28 -37.44 -5.80
N LEU A 13 -26.77 -38.29 -4.89
CA LEU A 13 -27.65 -37.89 -3.79
C LEU A 13 -26.87 -37.38 -2.56
N GLU A 14 -25.63 -37.85 -2.33
CA GLU A 14 -24.79 -37.38 -1.21
C GLU A 14 -24.20 -35.99 -1.41
N VAL A 15 -24.07 -35.51 -2.65
CA VAL A 15 -23.56 -34.15 -2.92
C VAL A 15 -24.59 -33.07 -2.57
N LEU A 16 -25.89 -33.40 -2.60
CA LEU A 16 -26.97 -32.46 -2.30
C LEU A 16 -27.30 -32.31 -0.80
N LEU A 17 -26.75 -33.16 0.07
CA LEU A 17 -27.08 -33.21 1.50
C LEU A 17 -25.93 -32.77 2.42
N LEU A 18 -24.84 -32.22 1.88
CA LEU A 18 -23.89 -31.51 2.73
C LEU A 18 -24.62 -30.29 3.31
N PRO A 19 -24.81 -30.19 4.63
CA PRO A 19 -25.21 -28.93 5.22
C PRO A 19 -24.14 -27.93 4.81
N GLY A 20 -24.51 -26.98 3.97
CA GLY A 20 -23.69 -25.81 3.71
C GLY A 20 -23.47 -25.17 5.05
N THR A 21 -22.31 -25.44 5.66
CA THR A 21 -21.78 -24.60 6.70
C THR A 21 -21.87 -23.20 6.12
N PRO A 22 -22.63 -22.27 6.71
CA PRO A 22 -22.44 -20.89 6.35
C PRO A 22 -20.96 -20.68 6.62
N LEU A 23 -20.20 -20.51 5.54
CA LEU A 23 -18.87 -19.97 5.63
C LEU A 23 -19.16 -18.66 6.34
N SER A 24 -18.91 -18.63 7.65
CA SER A 24 -18.91 -17.41 8.40
C SER A 24 -17.95 -16.58 7.59
N ALA A 25 -18.51 -15.62 6.85
CA ALA A 25 -17.75 -14.49 6.41
C ALA A 25 -17.21 -13.97 7.73
N GLU A 26 -15.99 -14.40 8.06
CA GLU A 26 -15.09 -13.63 8.90
C GLU A 26 -15.02 -12.32 8.15
N GLU A 27 -16.01 -11.47 8.45
CA GLU A 27 -16.07 -10.10 8.05
C GLU A 27 -14.91 -9.49 8.82
N SER A 28 -13.73 -9.67 8.24
CA SER A 28 -12.54 -8.92 8.58
C SER A 28 -13.04 -7.49 8.70
N PRO A 29 -12.87 -6.84 9.86
CA PRO A 29 -13.48 -5.56 10.13
C PRO A 29 -13.22 -4.67 8.93
N ALA A 30 -14.31 -4.22 8.28
CA ALA A 30 -14.23 -3.59 6.98
C ALA A 30 -13.14 -2.52 6.98
N SER A 31 -12.08 -2.73 6.18
CA SER A 31 -10.92 -1.85 6.21
C SER A 31 -11.35 -0.44 5.84
N THR A 32 -11.04 0.53 6.70
CA THR A 32 -11.42 1.92 6.46
C THR A 32 -10.76 2.42 5.18
N PRO A 33 -11.50 2.92 4.18
CA PRO A 33 -10.90 3.47 2.96
C PRO A 33 -9.89 4.57 3.29
N GLY A 34 -8.70 4.52 2.68
CA GLY A 34 -7.61 5.47 2.95
C GLY A 34 -6.84 5.20 4.24
N SER A 35 -7.18 4.17 5.00
CA SER A 35 -6.32 3.72 6.10
C SER A 35 -5.11 2.96 5.55
N PRO A 36 -3.96 3.00 6.24
CA PRO A 36 -2.80 2.17 5.89
C PRO A 36 -3.12 0.69 6.03
N LEU A 37 -2.49 -0.14 5.20
CA LEU A 37 -2.55 -1.59 5.35
C LEU A 37 -2.02 -2.06 6.72
N SER A 38 -2.56 -3.16 7.24
CA SER A 38 -1.95 -3.91 8.33
C SER A 38 -0.64 -4.57 7.89
N SER A 39 0.17 -5.06 8.84
CA SER A 39 1.43 -5.75 8.53
C SER A 39 1.25 -6.92 7.56
N THR A 40 0.21 -7.75 7.77
CA THR A 40 -0.10 -8.90 6.93
C THR A 40 -0.63 -8.49 5.55
N GLU A 41 -1.40 -7.41 5.46
CA GLU A 41 -1.83 -6.87 4.17
C GLU A 41 -0.66 -6.30 3.37
N TYR A 42 0.30 -5.63 4.03
CA TYR A 42 1.54 -5.19 3.38
C TYR A 42 2.35 -6.33 2.81
N GLU A 43 2.43 -7.48 3.50
CA GLU A 43 3.11 -8.66 2.98
C GLU A 43 2.48 -9.13 1.66
N ARG A 44 1.14 -9.19 1.59
CA ARG A 44 0.42 -9.55 0.36
C ARG A 44 0.60 -8.50 -0.73
N PHE A 45 0.52 -7.22 -0.37
CA PHE A 45 0.73 -6.11 -1.30
C PHE A 45 2.15 -6.14 -1.89
N PHE A 46 3.18 -6.26 -1.06
CA PHE A 46 4.58 -6.30 -1.52
C PHE A 46 4.92 -7.57 -2.29
N ALA A 47 4.18 -8.67 -2.11
CA ALA A 47 4.34 -9.84 -2.96
C ALA A 47 4.06 -9.53 -4.44
N LEU A 48 3.14 -8.59 -4.75
CA LEU A 48 2.89 -8.14 -6.12
C LEU A 48 4.10 -7.41 -6.73
N LEU A 49 4.86 -6.71 -5.88
CA LEU A 49 6.04 -5.93 -6.26
C LEU A 49 7.36 -6.70 -6.07
N THR A 50 7.27 -7.97 -5.68
CA THR A 50 8.41 -8.87 -5.50
C THR A 50 8.55 -9.80 -6.71
N PRO A 51 9.77 -10.04 -7.21
CA PRO A 51 11.07 -9.52 -6.72
C PRO A 51 11.34 -8.07 -7.16
N THR A 52 12.41 -7.47 -6.63
CA THR A 52 12.76 -6.04 -6.73
C THR A 52 12.64 -5.42 -8.12
N TRP A 53 12.91 -6.16 -9.20
CA TRP A 53 12.77 -5.62 -10.57
C TRP A 53 11.33 -5.18 -10.91
N LYS A 54 10.31 -5.76 -10.27
CA LYS A 54 8.91 -5.32 -10.42
C LYS A 54 8.67 -3.98 -9.73
N ALA A 55 9.22 -3.80 -8.53
CA ALA A 55 9.22 -2.51 -7.84
C ALA A 55 9.95 -1.44 -8.66
N GLU A 56 11.13 -1.75 -9.19
CA GLU A 56 11.90 -0.87 -10.08
C GLU A 56 11.10 -0.47 -11.32
N THR A 57 10.43 -1.44 -11.97
CA THR A 57 9.60 -1.19 -13.15
C THR A 57 8.43 -0.26 -12.82
N THR A 58 7.75 -0.50 -11.70
CA THR A 58 6.66 0.35 -11.20
C THR A 58 7.17 1.75 -10.87
N CYS A 59 8.35 1.85 -10.28
CA CYS A 59 9.00 3.11 -9.97
C CYS A 59 9.42 3.89 -11.21
N ARG A 60 9.90 3.20 -12.26
CA ARG A 60 10.18 3.83 -13.56
C ARG A 60 8.89 4.38 -14.17
N LEU A 61 7.79 3.62 -14.13
CA LEU A 61 6.48 4.09 -14.59
C LEU A 61 6.06 5.36 -13.83
N ARG A 62 6.27 5.41 -12.52
CA ARG A 62 5.96 6.60 -11.69
C ARG A 62 6.84 7.78 -12.08
N ALA A 63 8.12 7.57 -12.33
CA ALA A 63 9.03 8.63 -12.75
C ALA A 63 8.67 9.22 -14.12
N THR A 64 8.21 8.39 -15.07
CA THR A 64 7.95 8.84 -16.45
C THR A 64 6.53 9.34 -16.68
N HIS A 65 5.53 8.83 -15.94
CA HIS A 65 4.11 9.18 -16.12
C HIS A 65 3.49 9.92 -14.93
N GLY A 66 4.19 10.00 -13.80
CA GLY A 66 3.67 10.57 -12.56
C GLY A 66 2.59 9.71 -11.90
N CYS A 67 2.16 10.12 -10.70
CA CYS A 67 1.21 9.34 -9.89
C CYS A 67 -0.21 9.26 -10.45
N ARG A 68 -0.55 10.07 -11.47
CA ARG A 68 -1.88 10.05 -12.11
C ARG A 68 -2.00 8.99 -13.21
N ASN A 69 -0.95 8.22 -13.48
CA ASN A 69 -1.04 7.09 -14.38
C ASN A 69 -2.08 6.07 -13.85
N PRO A 70 -3.06 5.61 -14.66
CA PRO A 70 -4.14 4.74 -14.18
C PRO A 70 -3.66 3.45 -13.49
N THR A 71 -2.58 2.83 -13.96
CA THR A 71 -2.00 1.64 -13.34
C THR A 71 -1.45 1.95 -11.94
N LEU A 72 -0.81 3.11 -11.77
CA LEU A 72 -0.31 3.54 -10.47
C LEU A 72 -1.43 3.97 -9.53
N VAL A 73 -2.48 4.61 -10.05
CA VAL A 73 -3.67 4.94 -9.23
C VAL A 73 -4.30 3.67 -8.68
N GLN A 74 -4.45 2.63 -9.50
CA GLN A 74 -4.99 1.34 -9.04
C GLN A 74 -4.11 0.70 -7.96
N LEU A 75 -2.79 0.74 -8.15
CA LEU A 75 -1.85 0.20 -7.16
C LEU A 75 -1.88 1.01 -5.85
N ASP A 76 -1.91 2.34 -5.95
CA ASP A 76 -1.95 3.24 -4.80
C ASP A 76 -3.28 3.09 -4.05
N GLN A 77 -4.40 2.91 -4.75
CA GLN A 77 -5.68 2.58 -4.13
C GLN A 77 -5.60 1.22 -3.43
N TYR A 78 -4.99 0.21 -4.03
CA TYR A 78 -4.82 -1.10 -3.41
C TYR A 78 -3.96 -1.02 -2.13
N GLU A 79 -2.92 -0.19 -2.09
CA GLU A 79 -2.11 0.07 -0.89
C GLU A 79 -2.87 0.84 0.21
N ASN A 80 -4.02 1.44 -0.09
CA ASN A 80 -4.74 2.30 0.85
C ASN A 80 -6.23 1.94 0.95
N HIS A 81 -6.56 0.64 0.89
CA HIS A 81 -7.93 0.15 1.04
C HIS A 81 -8.94 0.82 0.08
N GLY A 82 -8.56 0.96 -1.18
CA GLY A 82 -9.41 1.47 -2.26
C GLY A 82 -9.43 3.00 -2.41
N LEU A 83 -8.88 3.76 -1.46
CA LEU A 83 -8.86 5.22 -1.53
C LEU A 83 -7.48 5.76 -1.19
N VAL A 84 -6.86 6.51 -2.10
CA VAL A 84 -5.59 7.19 -1.81
C VAL A 84 -5.86 8.33 -0.82
N PRO A 85 -5.13 8.44 0.31
CA PRO A 85 -5.38 9.49 1.29
C PRO A 85 -5.13 10.87 0.70
N ASP A 86 -6.07 11.78 0.95
CA ASP A 86 -5.88 13.20 0.69
C ASP A 86 -5.00 13.83 1.77
N GLY A 87 -3.98 14.57 1.33
CA GLY A 87 -3.07 15.28 2.23
C GLY A 87 -1.99 14.39 2.86
N ALA A 88 -1.49 14.84 4.02
CA ALA A 88 -0.25 14.32 4.58
C ALA A 88 -0.38 12.89 5.13
N VAL A 89 0.65 12.08 4.87
CA VAL A 89 0.76 10.69 5.33
C VAL A 89 1.97 10.53 6.26
N CYS A 90 1.85 9.69 7.28
CA CYS A 90 3.01 9.29 8.10
C CYS A 90 3.69 8.07 7.49
N SER A 91 5.00 7.92 7.65
CA SER A 91 5.75 6.74 7.20
C SER A 91 6.42 5.99 8.36
N ASP A 92 6.99 4.83 8.06
CA ASP A 92 7.89 4.09 8.95
C ASP A 92 9.38 4.41 8.74
N LEU A 93 9.72 5.40 7.91
CA LEU A 93 11.09 5.79 7.65
C LEU A 93 11.67 6.59 8.83
N PRO A 94 12.89 6.27 9.30
CA PRO A 94 13.48 6.91 10.48
C PRO A 94 13.78 8.40 10.28
N TYR A 95 14.13 8.81 9.06
CA TYR A 95 14.54 10.18 8.73
C TYR A 95 13.52 10.96 7.90
N ALA A 96 12.38 10.34 7.57
CA ALA A 96 11.33 10.94 6.75
C ALA A 96 9.95 10.52 7.26
N SER A 97 9.62 10.93 8.49
CA SER A 97 8.44 10.45 9.24
C SER A 97 7.09 10.89 8.67
N TRP A 98 7.07 11.81 7.70
CA TRP A 98 5.85 12.29 7.07
C TRP A 98 6.11 12.83 5.65
N PHE A 99 5.06 12.87 4.84
CA PHE A 99 5.06 13.43 3.49
C PHE A 99 3.78 14.23 3.27
N GLU A 100 3.81 15.27 2.41
CA GLU A 100 2.63 16.12 2.14
C GLU A 100 1.52 15.39 1.39
N SER A 101 1.86 14.30 0.71
CA SER A 101 0.91 13.42 0.00
C SER A 101 1.45 12.01 -0.12
N PHE A 102 0.54 11.04 -0.33
CA PHE A 102 0.92 9.67 -0.68
C PHE A 102 1.80 9.60 -1.94
N CYS A 103 1.51 10.45 -2.93
CA CYS A 103 2.31 10.53 -4.16
C CYS A 103 3.77 10.91 -3.88
N GLN A 104 4.03 11.88 -3.00
CA GLN A 104 5.39 12.23 -2.59
C GLN A 104 6.08 11.07 -1.84
N PHE A 105 5.38 10.41 -0.93
CA PHE A 105 5.89 9.24 -0.22
C PHE A 105 6.33 8.13 -1.19
N ALA A 106 5.48 7.79 -2.15
CA ALA A 106 5.79 6.75 -3.12
C ALA A 106 6.91 7.14 -4.09
N GLN A 107 6.99 8.42 -4.50
CA GLN A 107 8.14 8.92 -5.27
C GLN A 107 9.45 8.85 -4.47
N TYR A 108 9.40 9.17 -3.18
CA TYR A 108 10.55 9.06 -2.29
C TYR A 108 11.05 7.62 -2.21
N ARG A 109 10.14 6.65 -2.04
CA ARG A 109 10.48 5.22 -2.04
C ARG A 109 11.21 4.80 -3.30
N CYS A 110 10.70 5.25 -4.44
CA CYS A 110 11.29 4.97 -5.73
C CYS A 110 12.68 5.59 -5.90
N SER A 111 12.84 6.87 -5.54
CA SER A 111 14.10 7.59 -5.74
C SER A 111 15.22 7.11 -4.80
N ASN A 112 14.85 6.61 -3.62
CA ASN A 112 15.81 6.12 -2.62
C ASN A 112 15.91 4.59 -2.57
N HIS A 113 15.27 3.88 -3.51
CA HIS A 113 15.27 2.42 -3.57
C HIS A 113 14.75 1.73 -2.29
N VAL A 114 13.96 2.44 -1.46
CA VAL A 114 13.32 1.92 -0.24
C VAL A 114 11.93 1.39 -0.57
N TYR A 115 11.88 0.42 -1.48
CA TYR A 115 10.66 -0.03 -2.15
C TYR A 115 9.58 -0.61 -1.24
N TYR A 116 9.89 -0.98 0.00
CA TYR A 116 8.97 -1.67 0.91
C TYR A 116 8.69 -0.88 2.20
N ALA A 117 9.00 0.42 2.22
CA ALA A 117 8.59 1.31 3.30
C ALA A 117 7.07 1.41 3.38
N LYS A 118 6.52 1.52 4.59
CA LYS A 118 5.07 1.45 4.87
C LYS A 118 4.52 2.82 5.28
N VAL A 119 3.27 3.09 4.91
CA VAL A 119 2.48 4.14 5.55
C VAL A 119 2.11 3.71 6.96
N ARG A 120 2.16 4.65 7.90
CA ARG A 120 1.76 4.47 9.30
C ARG A 120 0.53 5.33 9.63
N PRO A 121 -0.37 4.85 10.51
CA PRO A 121 -1.42 5.68 11.08
C PRO A 121 -0.84 6.85 11.89
N PRO A 122 -1.45 8.05 11.84
CA PRO A 122 -1.09 9.13 12.75
C PRO A 122 -1.17 8.68 14.22
N ARG A 123 -0.18 9.05 15.05
CA ARG A 123 -0.28 8.84 16.50
C ARG A 123 -1.34 9.77 17.08
N VAL A 124 -2.45 9.20 17.57
CA VAL A 124 -3.40 9.96 18.38
C VAL A 124 -2.79 10.16 19.77
N GLY A 125 -2.22 11.32 20.01
CA GLY A 125 -1.88 11.77 21.37
C GLY A 125 -3.12 12.34 22.05
N THR A 126 -3.24 12.14 23.37
CA THR A 126 -4.21 12.87 24.18
C THR A 126 -3.89 14.38 24.09
N ALA A 127 -4.85 15.15 23.58
CA ALA A 127 -4.87 16.63 23.60
C ALA A 127 -4.06 17.41 22.54
N VAL A 128 -4.17 17.10 21.24
CA VAL A 128 -3.93 18.14 20.21
C VAL A 128 -4.99 18.09 19.10
N PRO A 129 -5.82 19.14 18.94
CA PRO A 129 -6.59 19.35 17.73
C PRO A 129 -5.65 20.00 16.70
N SER A 130 -4.88 19.19 15.98
CA SER A 130 -4.05 19.68 14.88
C SER A 130 -3.96 18.66 13.76
N PRO A 131 -3.88 19.12 12.51
CA PRO A 131 -3.89 18.26 11.34
C PRO A 131 -2.73 17.27 11.42
N SER A 132 -2.96 16.06 10.91
CA SER A 132 -2.15 14.82 10.93
C SER A 132 -0.61 14.96 11.00
N LEU A 133 -0.05 16.06 10.50
CA LEU A 133 1.37 16.38 10.49
C LEU A 133 2.03 16.41 11.88
N ALA A 134 1.41 17.00 12.90
CA ALA A 134 1.99 17.06 14.25
C ALA A 134 2.11 15.66 14.88
N ALA A 135 1.14 14.79 14.59
CA ALA A 135 1.12 13.40 15.05
C ALA A 135 2.24 12.56 14.42
N CYS A 136 2.60 12.81 13.15
CA CYS A 136 3.71 12.10 12.51
C CYS A 136 5.09 12.50 13.07
N LYS A 137 5.28 13.78 13.42
CA LYS A 137 6.57 14.37 13.85
C LYS A 137 7.07 13.91 15.22
N SER A 138 6.23 13.34 16.07
CA SER A 138 6.63 12.91 17.43
C SER A 138 7.52 11.65 17.49
N VAL A 139 7.96 11.09 16.36
CA VAL A 139 9.01 10.05 16.37
C VAL A 139 10.33 10.79 16.55
N THR A 140 10.81 10.91 17.78
CA THR A 140 12.21 11.22 18.02
C THR A 140 13.06 10.10 17.39
N PRO A 141 14.01 10.42 16.49
CA PRO A 141 14.99 9.43 16.06
C PRO A 141 15.77 8.96 17.29
N VAL A 142 16.01 7.65 17.40
CA VAL A 142 16.91 7.11 18.42
C VAL A 142 18.26 7.79 18.23
N LEU A 143 18.71 8.48 19.29
CA LEU A 143 19.94 9.27 19.32
C LEU A 143 21.15 8.35 19.06
N GLY A 144 21.64 8.32 17.82
CA GLY A 144 22.73 7.44 17.42
C GLY A 144 23.40 7.72 16.08
N ASP A 145 22.77 8.42 15.14
CA ASP A 145 23.39 8.69 13.83
C ASP A 145 23.47 10.18 13.50
N PRO A 146 24.65 10.70 13.11
CA PRO A 146 24.80 12.06 12.66
C PRO A 146 24.39 12.17 11.19
N THR A 147 23.76 13.30 10.88
CA THR A 147 23.49 13.88 9.55
C THR A 147 22.12 13.54 8.94
N PRO A 148 21.19 14.52 8.84
CA PRO A 148 20.03 14.38 7.95
C PRO A 148 20.53 14.33 6.50
N PRO A 149 19.85 13.64 5.57
CA PRO A 149 20.12 13.84 4.16
C PRO A 149 19.77 15.29 3.81
N SER A 150 20.80 16.10 3.64
CA SER A 150 20.75 17.41 2.97
C SER A 150 20.23 17.19 1.56
N GLY A 151 18.91 17.18 1.39
CA GLY A 151 18.35 16.75 0.12
C GLY A 151 16.84 16.53 0.11
N LEU A 152 16.06 17.30 0.87
CA LEU A 152 14.67 17.55 0.45
C LEU A 152 14.73 18.53 -0.74
N HIS A 153 15.33 18.05 -1.84
CA HIS A 153 15.38 18.76 -3.09
C HIS A 153 13.94 19.06 -3.47
N LYS A 154 13.70 20.32 -3.83
CA LYS A 154 12.48 20.91 -4.39
C LYS A 154 12.06 20.27 -5.73
N HIS A 155 12.43 19.00 -5.97
CA HIS A 155 12.43 18.26 -7.24
C HIS A 155 11.33 17.18 -7.32
N CYS A 156 10.59 16.88 -6.25
CA CYS A 156 9.44 15.96 -6.34
C CYS A 156 8.17 16.60 -6.95
N MET A 157 8.32 17.78 -7.55
CA MET A 157 7.31 18.44 -8.35
C MET A 157 7.86 18.58 -9.78
N ASN A 158 7.24 17.90 -10.73
CA ASN A 158 7.27 18.35 -12.12
C ASN A 158 5.84 18.69 -12.56
N PRO A 159 5.36 19.91 -12.32
CA PRO A 159 4.28 20.49 -13.09
C PRO A 159 4.90 21.10 -14.35
N GLY A 160 4.96 20.33 -15.42
CA GLY A 160 5.47 20.82 -16.71
C GLY A 160 6.63 20.00 -17.24
N LYS A 161 6.29 18.96 -18.00
CA LYS A 161 7.22 18.37 -18.95
C LYS A 161 7.43 19.37 -20.10
N THR A 162 8.68 19.71 -20.41
CA THR A 162 9.10 19.91 -21.80
C THR A 162 10.34 19.04 -22.08
N PRO A 163 10.49 18.55 -23.32
CA PRO A 163 11.11 17.25 -23.60
C PRO A 163 12.64 17.30 -23.74
N ILE A 164 13.23 16.13 -23.45
CA ILE A 164 14.47 15.50 -23.96
C ILE A 164 15.43 16.39 -24.76
N HIS A 165 16.71 16.38 -24.37
CA HIS A 165 17.79 16.31 -25.35
C HIS A 165 18.85 15.30 -24.92
N ILE A 166 18.90 14.20 -25.66
CA ILE A 166 20.04 13.29 -25.70
C ILE A 166 21.14 14.00 -26.49
N LYS A 167 22.37 13.94 -25.98
CA LYS A 167 23.57 14.15 -26.79
C LYS A 167 24.47 12.94 -26.61
#